data_AF-A0A2D5BQR2-F1
#
_entry.id   AF-A0A2D5BQR2-F1
#
_cell.length_a   1.000
_cell.length_b   1.000
_cell.length_c   1.000
_cell.angle_alpha   90.00
_cell.angle_beta   90.00
_cell.angle_gamma   90.00
#
_symmetry.space_group_name_H-M   'P 1'
#
loop_
_entity.id
_entity.type
_entity.pdbx_description
1 polymer ?
#
loop_
_entity_poly.entity_id
_entity_poly.type
_entity_poly.pdbx_seq_one_letter_code
_entity_poly.pdbx_strand_id
1 'polypeptide(L)'
;MHFNTLGYRISLACFAVLGLVLANLSLTNLLGFEFCAILALAISFVSPYLTIRQVKGYQWPQLWVLFGRSFGLSSILLLIPLFIITLNALRIKNCDFGEGFLFFILLSMISCLHSVSAGLFFGVRFRRYAYLKYLGYLVVSYSLLLRNIIFDPPVFAYHATFGYFPGPIYDEKISITTSLLWARGTTIILSLIFLCSAHLTVKLQRHQLTERRKRKTVVLLVGLVSIFLLIYQFRGDLAIRPTRSYIEKKLGGKRETDHFLIFYQTGSIVEQEIDAIITDHEFRYAQLTSYLQTQPKKKIRSYIYTNADQKKRLMGARYTAVEDPWGHGFHINYDTFPHPVLKHEMAHVFTTDWQPVLKISPKLGLHEGIAVAAEWDEGKLTAHQWSRAMRDLGLAPSIQQIMGFGFWLKPGAKSYTLAGSFVRYLVDQYGIEKMKQVFRRGDFQAVYNRDLATLDREWQSFLDTVSLTDQDLKIANHRFQRPSVFQKTCAHEVAELSDLAWTAYRQS
;
A
#
# COMPACT_ATOMS: atom_id res chain seq x y z
N MET A 1 16.19 -12.96 35.35
CA MET A 1 15.65 -13.41 34.04
C MET A 1 16.73 -14.18 33.29
N HIS A 2 16.63 -15.51 33.14
CA HIS A 2 17.65 -16.23 32.38
C HIS A 2 17.39 -16.13 30.87
N PHE A 3 18.15 -15.26 30.21
CA PHE A 3 18.39 -15.16 28.76
C PHE A 3 19.13 -16.37 28.16
N ASN A 4 19.17 -17.50 28.87
CA ASN A 4 20.11 -18.59 28.60
C ASN A 4 19.63 -19.63 27.58
N THR A 5 18.50 -19.42 26.91
CA THR A 5 18.14 -20.29 25.79
C THR A 5 18.77 -19.75 24.50
N LEU A 6 19.47 -20.61 23.77
CA LEU A 6 20.15 -20.29 22.51
C LEU A 6 19.24 -19.52 21.53
N GLY A 7 17.94 -19.84 21.49
CA GLY A 7 16.96 -19.15 20.65
C GLY A 7 16.82 -17.65 20.95
N TYR A 8 16.80 -17.25 22.23
CA TYR A 8 16.72 -15.82 22.58
C TYR A 8 17.99 -15.07 22.22
N ARG A 9 19.17 -15.68 22.40
CA ARG A 9 20.45 -15.07 22.04
C ARG A 9 20.56 -14.84 20.53
N ILE A 10 20.15 -15.84 19.73
CA ILE A 10 20.10 -15.72 18.26
C ILE A 10 19.11 -14.62 17.86
N SER A 11 17.89 -14.62 18.42
CA SER A 11 16.90 -13.58 18.13
C SER A 11 17.40 -12.18 18.51
N LEU A 12 18.10 -12.03 19.63
CA LEU A 12 18.71 -10.76 20.05
C LEU A 12 19.70 -10.25 18.98
N ALA A 13 20.60 -11.12 18.53
CA ALA A 13 21.57 -10.79 17.48
C ALA A 13 20.87 -10.44 16.15
N CYS A 14 19.86 -11.21 15.76
CA CYS A 14 19.09 -10.93 14.54
C CYS A 14 18.38 -9.57 14.59
N PHE A 15 17.77 -9.19 15.73
CA PHE A 15 17.12 -7.88 15.88
C PHE A 15 18.12 -6.72 15.95
N ALA A 16 19.31 -6.95 16.50
CA ALA A 16 20.42 -5.98 16.44
C ALA A 16 20.88 -5.75 15.00
N VAL A 17 21.13 -6.83 14.25
CA VAL A 17 21.51 -6.77 12.83
C VAL A 17 20.41 -6.11 12.01
N LEU A 18 19.14 -6.47 12.23
CA LEU A 18 18.00 -5.83 11.58
C LEU A 18 17.98 -4.32 11.85
N GLY A 19 18.15 -3.89 13.10
CA GLY A 19 18.24 -2.48 13.46
C GLY A 19 19.37 -1.74 12.73
N LEU A 20 20.55 -2.34 12.66
CA LEU A 20 21.70 -1.77 11.94
C LEU A 20 21.46 -1.66 10.43
N VAL A 21 20.85 -2.68 9.82
CA VAL A 21 20.50 -2.67 8.39
C VAL A 21 19.48 -1.57 8.11
N LEU A 22 18.39 -1.50 8.87
CA LEU A 22 17.34 -0.50 8.69
C LEU A 22 17.86 0.93 8.89
N ALA A 23 18.77 1.15 9.85
CA ALA A 23 19.41 2.44 10.09
C ALA A 23 20.24 2.96 8.88
N ASN A 24 20.58 2.09 7.92
CA ASN A 24 21.37 2.43 6.73
C ASN A 24 20.58 2.40 5.42
N LEU A 25 19.30 2.00 5.44
CA LEU A 25 18.44 2.00 4.27
C LEU A 25 17.60 3.29 4.22
N SER A 26 17.43 3.86 3.03
CA SER A 26 16.53 5.00 2.82
C SER A 26 15.10 4.67 3.27
N LEU A 27 14.38 5.67 3.80
CA LEU A 27 13.05 5.58 4.44
C LEU A 27 13.02 4.91 5.83
N THR A 28 13.84 3.89 6.08
CA THR A 28 13.85 3.19 7.38
C THR A 28 14.93 3.70 8.33
N ASN A 29 15.77 4.62 7.88
CA ASN A 29 16.88 5.20 8.64
C ASN A 29 16.44 6.26 9.66
N LEU A 30 15.14 6.53 9.76
CA LEU A 30 14.51 7.36 10.79
C LEU A 30 13.62 6.49 11.67
N LEU A 31 13.46 6.89 12.94
CA LEU A 31 12.38 6.34 13.76
C LEU A 31 11.06 6.90 13.22
N GLY A 32 10.42 6.13 12.35
CA GLY A 32 9.17 6.48 11.67
C GLY A 32 8.35 5.24 11.33
N PHE A 33 7.35 5.42 10.47
CA PHE A 33 6.39 4.38 10.10
C PHE A 33 7.07 3.11 9.55
N GLU A 34 7.93 3.22 8.54
CA GLU A 34 8.54 2.08 7.83
C GLU A 34 9.38 1.22 8.76
N PHE A 35 10.23 1.87 9.56
CA PHE A 35 11.06 1.21 10.57
C PHE A 35 10.19 0.39 11.54
N CYS A 36 9.13 1.00 12.06
CA CYS A 36 8.23 0.36 13.02
C CYS A 36 7.36 -0.75 12.40
N ALA A 37 6.96 -0.62 11.14
CA ALA A 37 6.19 -1.63 10.41
C ALA A 37 7.03 -2.89 10.12
N ILE A 38 8.31 -2.73 9.76
CA ILE A 38 9.23 -3.86 9.55
C ILE A 38 9.50 -4.59 10.86
N LEU A 39 9.74 -3.85 11.96
CA LEU A 39 9.91 -4.45 13.28
C LEU A 39 8.66 -5.19 13.75
N ALA A 40 7.47 -4.62 13.53
CA ALA A 40 6.19 -5.28 13.81
C ALA A 40 6.08 -6.62 13.07
N LEU A 41 6.41 -6.63 11.78
CA LEU A 41 6.37 -7.86 10.98
C LEU A 41 7.35 -8.90 11.53
N ALA A 42 8.60 -8.51 11.79
CA ALA A 42 9.63 -9.41 12.29
C ALA A 42 9.26 -10.03 13.66
N ILE A 43 8.81 -9.20 14.61
CA ILE A 43 8.45 -9.68 15.96
C ILE A 43 7.25 -10.61 15.92
N SER A 44 6.39 -10.46 14.92
CA SER A 44 5.21 -11.31 14.75
C SER A 44 5.53 -12.75 14.40
N PHE A 45 6.67 -13.04 13.77
CA PHE A 45 7.10 -14.42 13.51
C PHE A 45 7.95 -15.01 14.63
N VAL A 46 8.76 -14.16 15.28
CA VAL A 46 9.75 -14.58 16.29
C VAL A 46 9.11 -14.79 17.67
N SER A 47 8.29 -13.86 18.14
CA SER A 47 7.69 -13.95 19.48
C SER A 47 6.83 -15.19 19.72
N PRO A 48 5.95 -15.62 18.78
CA PRO A 48 5.18 -16.85 18.97
C PRO A 48 6.07 -18.08 19.01
N TYR A 49 7.12 -18.15 18.18
CA TYR A 49 8.07 -19.26 18.17
C TYR A 49 8.76 -19.41 19.54
N LEU A 50 9.29 -18.32 20.07
CA LEU A 50 9.95 -18.30 21.38
C LEU A 50 8.97 -18.64 22.51
N THR A 51 7.78 -18.05 22.48
CA THR A 51 6.71 -18.29 23.46
C THR A 51 6.27 -19.75 23.48
N ILE A 52 6.04 -20.37 22.32
CA ILE A 52 5.65 -21.79 22.20
C ILE A 52 6.73 -22.71 22.77
N ARG A 53 8.02 -22.40 22.55
CA ARG A 53 9.12 -23.17 23.14
C ARG A 53 9.15 -23.05 24.66
N GLN A 54 8.88 -21.87 25.22
CA GLN A 54 8.76 -21.71 26.66
C GLN A 54 7.59 -22.53 27.21
N VAL A 55 6.43 -22.55 26.54
CA VAL A 55 5.28 -23.39 26.95
C VAL A 55 5.66 -24.87 27.04
N LYS A 56 6.46 -25.40 26.10
CA LYS A 56 6.89 -26.80 26.10
C LYS A 56 7.89 -27.15 27.19
N GLY A 57 8.79 -26.23 27.52
CA GLY A 57 9.84 -26.44 28.54
C GLY A 57 9.40 -26.12 29.97
N TYR A 58 8.23 -25.49 30.14
CA TYR A 58 7.71 -25.17 31.46
C TYR A 58 6.82 -26.31 31.94
N GLN A 59 7.22 -26.98 33.01
CA GLN A 59 6.43 -28.11 33.50
C GLN A 59 5.01 -27.67 33.88
N TRP A 60 4.78 -26.48 34.50
CA TRP A 60 3.41 -26.10 34.92
C TRP A 60 3.17 -24.59 35.25
N PRO A 61 3.01 -23.60 34.35
CA PRO A 61 2.94 -22.22 34.84
C PRO A 61 1.52 -21.69 35.10
N GLN A 62 1.43 -20.82 36.10
CA GLN A 62 0.47 -19.72 36.09
C GLN A 62 0.60 -18.98 34.75
N LEU A 63 -0.42 -19.07 33.88
CA LEU A 63 -0.41 -18.52 32.52
C LEU A 63 0.08 -17.05 32.48
N TRP A 64 -0.32 -16.25 33.46
CA TRP A 64 0.02 -14.84 33.57
C TRP A 64 1.51 -14.58 33.79
N VAL A 65 2.20 -15.45 34.55
CA VAL A 65 3.65 -15.36 34.75
C VAL A 65 4.38 -15.67 33.44
N LEU A 66 3.92 -16.71 32.72
CA LEU A 66 4.51 -17.06 31.43
C LEU A 66 4.26 -15.97 30.38
N PHE A 67 3.07 -15.38 30.38
CA PHE A 67 2.75 -14.22 29.55
C PHE A 67 3.66 -13.04 29.86
N GLY A 68 3.73 -12.61 31.12
CA GLY A 68 4.58 -11.48 31.52
C GLY A 68 6.05 -11.71 31.16
N ARG A 69 6.57 -12.93 31.38
CA ARG A 69 7.93 -13.30 30.98
C ARG A 69 8.12 -13.28 29.46
N SER A 70 7.22 -13.89 28.71
CA SER A 70 7.34 -13.99 27.24
C SER A 70 7.20 -12.62 26.58
N PHE A 71 6.26 -11.80 27.07
CA PHE A 71 6.08 -10.43 26.63
C PHE A 71 7.29 -9.57 26.97
N GLY A 72 7.76 -9.58 28.22
CA GLY A 72 8.95 -8.82 28.63
C GLY A 72 10.20 -9.17 27.80
N LEU A 73 10.47 -10.46 27.60
CA LEU A 73 11.62 -10.88 26.78
C LEU A 73 11.47 -10.49 25.31
N SER A 74 10.25 -10.54 24.76
CA SER A 74 9.99 -10.14 23.37
C SER A 74 10.08 -8.62 23.19
N SER A 75 9.63 -7.85 24.18
CA SER A 75 9.80 -6.39 24.21
C SER A 75 11.27 -6.01 24.20
N ILE A 76 12.13 -6.74 24.91
CA ILE A 76 13.59 -6.49 24.91
C ILE A 76 14.18 -6.68 23.50
N LEU A 77 13.67 -7.62 22.69
CA LEU A 77 14.10 -7.78 21.30
C LEU A 77 13.80 -6.53 20.47
N LEU A 78 12.68 -5.83 20.75
CA LEU A 78 12.29 -4.59 20.07
C LEU A 78 13.04 -3.36 20.59
N LEU A 79 13.42 -3.35 21.87
CA LEU A 79 14.15 -2.22 22.47
C LEU A 79 15.57 -2.07 21.89
N ILE A 80 16.19 -3.15 21.42
CA ILE A 80 17.52 -3.08 20.79
C ILE A 80 17.52 -2.27 19.49
N PRO A 81 16.72 -2.61 18.46
CA PRO A 81 16.67 -1.80 17.26
C PRO A 81 16.15 -0.39 17.55
N LEU A 82 15.24 -0.21 18.52
CA LEU A 82 14.83 1.12 18.98
C LEU A 82 16.02 1.94 19.52
N PHE A 83 16.88 1.32 20.32
CA PHE A 83 18.10 1.97 20.82
C PHE A 83 19.04 2.32 19.67
N ILE A 84 19.27 1.40 18.73
CA ILE A 84 20.12 1.63 17.55
C ILE A 84 19.61 2.81 16.71
N ILE A 85 18.30 2.86 16.39
CA ILE A 85 17.74 3.95 15.57
C ILE A 85 17.74 5.28 16.33
N THR A 86 17.60 5.24 17.66
CA THR A 86 17.71 6.44 18.50
C THR A 86 19.15 6.99 18.47
N LEU A 87 20.16 6.12 18.54
CA LEU A 87 21.56 6.55 18.33
C LEU A 87 21.81 7.07 16.91
N ASN A 88 21.14 6.47 15.90
CA ASN A 88 21.24 6.95 14.52
C ASN A 88 20.71 8.38 14.34
N ALA A 89 19.86 8.88 15.25
CA ALA A 89 19.40 10.27 15.24
C ALA A 89 20.56 11.29 15.43
N LEU A 90 21.72 10.85 15.95
CA LEU A 90 22.94 11.66 16.00
C LEU A 90 23.61 11.83 14.63
N ARG A 91 23.37 10.88 13.71
CA ARG A 91 23.91 10.88 12.34
C ARG A 91 22.92 11.48 11.34
N ILE A 92 21.64 11.12 11.46
CA ILE A 92 20.58 11.48 10.53
C ILE A 92 19.50 12.21 11.32
N LYS A 93 19.24 13.48 10.99
CA LYS A 93 18.26 14.29 11.70
C LYS A 93 16.88 13.64 11.57
N ASN A 94 16.31 13.24 12.70
CA ASN A 94 14.92 12.81 12.77
C ASN A 94 14.02 14.03 12.96
N CYS A 95 13.03 14.21 12.08
CA CYS A 95 12.22 15.43 12.03
C CYS A 95 11.02 15.39 12.98
N ASP A 96 10.46 14.21 13.27
CA ASP A 96 9.48 14.01 14.33
C ASP A 96 9.74 12.71 15.10
N PHE A 97 10.47 12.84 16.21
CA PHE A 97 10.77 11.70 17.07
C PHE A 97 9.55 11.25 17.91
N GLY A 98 8.65 12.18 18.23
CA GLY A 98 7.48 11.92 19.06
C GLY A 98 6.47 11.03 18.34
N GLU A 99 6.13 11.39 17.10
CA GLU A 99 5.26 10.56 16.26
C GLU A 99 5.90 9.21 15.94
N GLY A 100 7.21 9.19 15.64
CA GLY A 100 7.97 7.95 15.44
C GLY A 100 7.87 6.98 16.63
N PHE A 101 7.95 7.49 17.86
CA PHE A 101 7.79 6.68 19.07
C PHE A 101 6.35 6.18 19.25
N LEU A 102 5.34 6.98 18.89
CA LEU A 102 3.96 6.53 18.89
C LEU A 102 3.72 5.42 17.86
N PHE A 103 4.31 5.50 16.66
CA PHE A 103 4.29 4.40 15.69
C PHE A 103 4.97 3.14 16.24
N PHE A 104 6.07 3.27 16.97
CA PHE A 104 6.72 2.12 17.61
C PHE A 104 5.78 1.42 18.59
N ILE A 105 5.05 2.18 19.42
CA ILE A 105 4.04 1.62 20.32
C ILE A 105 2.90 0.98 19.53
N LEU A 106 2.29 1.72 18.61
CA LEU A 106 1.08 1.30 17.90
C LEU A 106 1.32 0.11 16.96
N LEU A 107 2.47 0.06 16.29
CA LEU A 107 2.79 -0.99 15.32
C LEU A 107 3.59 -2.11 15.98
N SER A 108 4.79 -1.85 16.48
CA SER A 108 5.70 -2.89 16.95
C SER A 108 5.24 -3.52 18.27
N MET A 109 4.92 -2.71 19.28
CA MET A 109 4.57 -3.22 20.62
C MET A 109 3.22 -3.94 20.65
N ILE A 110 2.19 -3.41 19.96
CA ILE A 110 0.87 -4.06 19.90
C ILE A 110 0.94 -5.36 19.09
N SER A 111 1.72 -5.40 18.00
CA SER A 111 1.93 -6.65 17.24
C SER A 111 2.70 -7.69 18.05
N CYS A 112 3.66 -7.26 18.90
CA CYS A 112 4.33 -8.13 19.87
C CYS A 112 3.34 -8.70 20.91
N LEU A 113 2.48 -7.86 21.50
CA LEU A 113 1.43 -8.29 22.44
C LEU A 113 0.53 -9.37 21.83
N HIS A 114 0.06 -9.13 20.61
CA HIS A 114 -0.75 -10.07 19.85
C HIS A 114 -0.02 -11.39 19.62
N SER A 115 1.23 -11.31 19.18
CA SER A 115 2.03 -12.47 18.80
C SER A 115 2.39 -13.35 19.99
N VAL A 116 2.70 -12.75 21.16
CA VAL A 116 2.89 -13.50 22.40
C VAL A 116 1.58 -14.15 22.86
N SER A 117 0.47 -13.42 22.79
CA SER A 117 -0.86 -13.93 23.19
C SER A 117 -1.30 -15.11 22.32
N ALA A 118 -1.17 -15.00 21.00
CA ALA A 118 -1.42 -16.07 20.06
C ALA A 118 -0.45 -17.24 20.29
N GLY A 119 0.85 -16.98 20.43
CA GLY A 119 1.86 -17.99 20.71
C GLY A 119 1.54 -18.82 21.96
N LEU A 120 1.09 -18.17 23.05
CA LEU A 120 0.61 -18.86 24.25
C LEU A 120 -0.58 -19.76 23.97
N PHE A 121 -1.61 -19.24 23.29
CA PHE A 121 -2.81 -20.00 22.96
C PHE A 121 -2.46 -21.24 22.12
N PHE A 122 -1.73 -21.06 21.02
CA PHE A 122 -1.33 -22.16 20.15
C PHE A 122 -0.43 -23.16 20.89
N GLY A 123 0.52 -22.69 21.70
CA GLY A 123 1.41 -23.56 22.49
C GLY A 123 0.67 -24.41 23.52
N VAL A 124 -0.31 -23.83 24.22
CA VAL A 124 -1.14 -24.54 25.21
C VAL A 124 -2.12 -25.49 24.54
N ARG A 125 -2.80 -25.03 23.49
CA ARG A 125 -3.87 -25.78 22.81
C ARG A 125 -3.32 -26.93 21.97
N PHE A 126 -2.14 -26.76 21.39
CA PHE A 126 -1.54 -27.70 20.45
C PHE A 126 -0.13 -28.07 20.89
N ARG A 127 0.03 -29.24 21.54
CA ARG A 127 1.35 -29.69 22.02
C ARG A 127 2.33 -29.97 20.88
N ARG A 128 1.89 -30.68 19.83
CA ARG A 128 2.65 -30.94 18.60
C ARG A 128 2.25 -29.96 17.50
N TYR A 129 3.24 -29.55 16.70
CA TYR A 129 3.06 -28.64 15.56
C TYR A 129 2.39 -27.27 15.88
N ALA A 130 2.47 -26.80 17.13
CA ALA A 130 1.87 -25.51 17.55
C ALA A 130 2.28 -24.34 16.64
N TYR A 131 3.58 -24.22 16.34
CA TYR A 131 4.07 -23.13 15.49
C TYR A 131 3.55 -23.24 14.05
N LEU A 132 3.49 -24.46 13.49
CA LEU A 132 2.90 -24.68 12.16
C LEU A 132 1.42 -24.31 12.12
N LYS A 133 0.66 -24.57 13.19
CA LYS A 133 -0.75 -24.16 13.31
C LYS A 133 -0.90 -22.65 13.46
N TYR A 134 0.03 -22.00 14.17
CA TYR A 134 0.11 -20.54 14.20
C TYR A 134 0.39 -19.95 12.80
N LEU A 135 1.32 -20.55 12.04
CA LEU A 135 1.56 -20.16 10.65
C LEU A 135 0.32 -20.39 9.77
N GLY A 136 -0.43 -21.48 9.99
CA GLY A 136 -1.72 -21.70 9.33
C GLY A 136 -2.75 -20.60 9.65
N TYR A 137 -2.80 -20.12 10.89
CA TYR A 137 -3.61 -18.96 11.27
C TYR A 137 -3.18 -17.69 10.52
N LEU A 138 -1.88 -17.43 10.39
CA LEU A 138 -1.38 -16.31 9.61
C LEU A 138 -1.74 -16.44 8.12
N VAL A 139 -1.58 -17.63 7.52
CA VAL A 139 -1.98 -17.86 6.12
C VAL A 139 -3.46 -17.53 5.93
N VAL A 140 -4.33 -17.99 6.83
CA VAL A 140 -5.77 -17.66 6.75
C VAL A 140 -6.01 -16.16 6.91
N SER A 141 -5.33 -15.49 7.85
CA SER A 141 -5.52 -14.05 8.08
C SER A 141 -5.02 -13.20 6.90
N TYR A 142 -3.88 -13.56 6.30
CA TYR A 142 -3.35 -12.92 5.10
C TYR A 142 -4.23 -13.19 3.89
N SER A 143 -4.75 -14.40 3.69
CA SER A 143 -5.67 -14.71 2.58
C SER A 143 -6.95 -13.87 2.65
N LEU A 144 -7.50 -13.65 3.84
CA LEU A 144 -8.65 -12.77 4.04
C LEU A 144 -8.31 -11.31 3.74
N LEU A 145 -7.10 -10.87 4.08
CA LEU A 145 -6.62 -9.53 3.74
C LEU A 145 -6.44 -9.37 2.22
N LEU A 146 -5.74 -10.30 1.57
CA LEU A 146 -5.49 -10.28 0.13
C LEU A 146 -6.79 -10.32 -0.66
N ARG A 147 -7.77 -11.13 -0.24
CA ARG A 147 -9.10 -11.14 -0.83
C ARG A 147 -9.72 -9.74 -0.81
N ASN A 148 -9.62 -9.02 0.30
CA ASN A 148 -10.18 -7.67 0.40
C ASN A 148 -9.42 -6.66 -0.49
N ILE A 149 -8.09 -6.70 -0.52
CA ILE A 149 -7.29 -5.81 -1.39
C ILE A 149 -7.55 -6.09 -2.88
N ILE A 150 -7.77 -7.35 -3.27
CA ILE A 150 -7.98 -7.73 -4.68
C ILE A 150 -9.41 -7.41 -5.15
N PHE A 151 -10.42 -7.62 -4.29
CA PHE A 151 -11.82 -7.57 -4.71
C PHE A 151 -12.59 -6.32 -4.25
N ASP A 152 -12.06 -5.57 -3.28
CA ASP A 152 -12.63 -4.30 -2.82
C ASP A 152 -11.68 -3.13 -3.14
N PRO A 153 -12.20 -1.92 -3.40
CA PRO A 153 -11.40 -0.74 -3.75
C PRO A 153 -10.30 -0.27 -2.78
N PRO A 154 -10.41 -0.44 -1.45
CA PRO A 154 -9.41 0.12 -0.55
C PRO A 154 -8.00 -0.45 -0.76
N VAL A 155 -7.05 0.45 -1.00
CA VAL A 155 -5.62 0.15 -1.17
C VAL A 155 -4.82 0.34 0.13
N PHE A 156 -5.49 0.41 1.28
CA PHE A 156 -4.85 0.40 2.60
C PHE A 156 -5.25 -0.85 3.38
N ALA A 157 -4.45 -1.19 4.40
CA ALA A 157 -4.75 -2.36 5.22
C ALA A 157 -4.31 -2.19 6.66
N TYR A 158 -5.06 -2.79 7.57
CA TYR A 158 -4.63 -3.03 8.94
C TYR A 158 -4.52 -4.52 9.20
N HIS A 159 -3.43 -4.94 9.85
CA HIS A 159 -3.22 -6.33 10.21
C HIS A 159 -2.54 -6.44 11.56
N ALA A 160 -2.71 -7.58 12.24
CA ALA A 160 -2.13 -7.80 13.56
C ALA A 160 -0.60 -7.95 13.53
N THR A 161 -0.01 -8.24 12.36
CA THR A 161 1.43 -8.49 12.22
C THR A 161 2.26 -7.27 11.84
N PHE A 162 1.80 -6.43 10.91
CA PHE A 162 2.55 -5.24 10.47
C PHE A 162 1.92 -3.92 10.92
N GLY A 163 0.76 -3.98 11.58
CA GLY A 163 0.07 -2.80 12.08
C GLY A 163 -0.80 -2.13 11.03
N TYR A 164 -0.16 -1.46 10.08
CA TYR A 164 -0.79 -0.57 9.11
C TYR A 164 -0.02 -0.58 7.78
N PHE A 165 -0.75 -0.53 6.68
CA PHE A 165 -0.28 -0.28 5.32
C PHE A 165 -1.04 0.93 4.79
N PRO A 166 -0.36 2.07 4.53
CA PRO A 166 -1.00 3.37 4.40
C PRO A 166 -1.65 3.66 3.06
N GLY A 167 -1.36 2.87 2.04
CA GLY A 167 -1.80 3.13 0.68
C GLY A 167 -0.64 3.28 -0.31
N PRO A 168 -0.89 3.96 -1.45
CA PRO A 168 0.10 4.21 -2.49
C PRO A 168 1.31 4.99 -1.96
N ILE A 169 2.50 4.63 -2.46
CA ILE A 169 3.79 5.18 -2.00
C ILE A 169 3.94 6.68 -2.31
N TYR A 170 3.20 7.19 -3.30
CA TYR A 170 3.24 8.61 -3.69
C TYR A 170 2.45 9.53 -2.75
N ASP A 171 1.57 8.98 -1.91
CA ASP A 171 0.94 9.75 -0.85
C ASP A 171 1.92 9.85 0.34
N GLU A 172 2.74 10.90 0.33
CA GLU A 172 3.78 11.11 1.33
C GLU A 172 3.22 11.37 2.74
N LYS A 173 1.93 11.66 2.94
CA LYS A 173 1.39 11.88 4.30
C LYS A 173 0.98 10.56 4.97
N ILE A 174 1.73 10.14 5.99
CA ILE A 174 1.41 9.00 6.86
C ILE A 174 1.30 9.49 8.30
N SER A 175 0.08 9.72 8.76
CA SER A 175 -0.18 10.20 10.12
C SER A 175 -0.94 9.19 10.97
N ILE A 176 -0.87 9.38 12.29
CA ILE A 176 -1.64 8.57 13.25
C ILE A 176 -3.12 8.98 13.21
N THR A 177 -3.93 8.19 12.51
CA THR A 177 -5.37 8.43 12.38
C THR A 177 -6.19 7.75 13.47
N THR A 178 -7.42 8.23 13.70
CA THR A 178 -8.39 7.55 14.57
C THR A 178 -8.71 6.13 14.10
N SER A 179 -8.71 5.90 12.78
CA SER A 179 -8.87 4.56 12.19
C SER A 179 -7.73 3.61 12.56
N LEU A 180 -6.48 4.09 12.59
CA LEU A 180 -5.35 3.32 13.09
C LEU A 180 -5.56 2.94 14.56
N LEU A 181 -5.97 3.88 15.40
CA LEU A 181 -6.25 3.62 16.82
C LEU A 181 -7.34 2.55 17.00
N TRP A 182 -8.46 2.65 16.26
CA TRP A 182 -9.49 1.62 16.26
C TRP A 182 -8.98 0.26 15.81
N ALA A 183 -8.19 0.22 14.73
CA ALA A 183 -7.60 -1.02 14.21
C ALA A 183 -6.55 -1.63 15.15
N ARG A 184 -5.86 -0.82 15.96
CA ARG A 184 -4.96 -1.32 17.00
C ARG A 184 -5.73 -1.77 18.24
N GLY A 185 -6.82 -1.08 18.59
CA GLY A 185 -7.78 -1.53 19.59
C GLY A 185 -8.37 -2.91 19.29
N THR A 186 -8.76 -3.18 18.03
CA THR A 186 -9.22 -4.53 17.64
C THR A 186 -8.13 -5.59 17.77
N THR A 187 -6.87 -5.24 17.50
CA THR A 187 -5.73 -6.14 17.68
C THR A 187 -5.49 -6.47 19.17
N ILE A 188 -5.66 -5.49 20.06
CA ILE A 188 -5.62 -5.70 21.52
C ILE A 188 -6.77 -6.62 21.95
N ILE A 189 -8.00 -6.37 21.50
CA ILE A 189 -9.15 -7.24 21.80
C ILE A 189 -8.90 -8.68 21.34
N LEU A 190 -8.36 -8.87 20.14
CA LEU A 190 -8.00 -10.19 19.62
C LEU A 190 -6.90 -10.86 20.46
N SER A 191 -5.94 -10.08 20.98
CA SER A 191 -4.92 -10.56 21.91
C SER A 191 -5.55 -11.05 23.22
N LEU A 192 -6.51 -10.30 23.77
CA LEU A 192 -7.25 -10.68 24.98
C LEU A 192 -8.11 -11.93 24.75
N ILE A 193 -8.71 -12.10 23.56
CA ILE A 193 -9.43 -13.32 23.17
C ILE A 193 -8.47 -14.52 23.20
N PHE A 194 -7.27 -14.40 22.63
CA PHE A 194 -6.26 -15.46 22.68
C PHE A 194 -5.83 -15.79 24.11
N LEU A 195 -5.58 -14.79 24.96
CA LEU A 195 -5.22 -15.00 26.36
C LEU A 195 -6.34 -15.69 27.15
N CYS A 196 -7.59 -15.24 26.99
CA CYS A 196 -8.75 -15.87 27.64
C CYS A 196 -8.94 -17.32 27.17
N SER A 197 -8.73 -17.58 25.87
CA SER A 197 -8.82 -18.92 25.29
C SER A 197 -7.69 -19.82 25.79
N ALA A 198 -6.47 -19.30 25.93
CA ALA A 198 -5.34 -20.02 26.52
C ALA A 198 -5.64 -20.38 27.98
N HIS A 199 -6.16 -19.42 28.77
CA HIS A 199 -6.52 -19.61 30.18
C HIS A 199 -7.60 -20.67 30.37
N LEU A 200 -8.65 -20.61 29.55
CA LEU A 200 -9.70 -21.62 29.56
C LEU A 200 -9.14 -23.00 29.20
N THR A 201 -8.28 -23.08 28.17
CA THR A 201 -7.66 -24.34 27.74
C THR A 201 -6.79 -24.96 28.84
N VAL A 202 -5.91 -24.19 29.49
CA VAL A 202 -5.07 -24.68 30.61
C VAL A 202 -5.96 -25.25 31.72
N LYS A 203 -7.00 -24.52 32.10
CA LYS A 203 -7.85 -24.92 33.21
C LYS A 203 -8.72 -26.14 32.92
N LEU A 204 -9.26 -26.26 31.70
CA LEU A 204 -10.00 -27.44 31.27
C LEU A 204 -9.13 -28.69 31.27
N GLN A 205 -7.88 -28.59 30.80
CA GLN A 205 -6.92 -29.71 30.83
C GLN A 205 -6.55 -30.16 32.24
N ARG A 206 -6.76 -29.31 33.26
CA ARG A 206 -6.38 -29.58 34.66
C ARG A 206 -7.54 -30.01 35.55
N HIS A 207 -8.79 -30.02 35.07
CA HIS A 207 -9.99 -30.20 35.92
C HIS A 207 -10.05 -29.25 37.14
N GLN A 208 -9.36 -28.10 37.09
CA GLN A 208 -9.16 -27.18 38.24
C GLN A 208 -10.21 -26.06 38.34
N LEU A 209 -11.30 -26.12 37.57
CA LEU A 209 -12.32 -25.07 37.53
C LEU A 209 -13.53 -25.43 38.36
N THR A 210 -13.86 -24.58 39.34
CA THR A 210 -15.23 -24.49 39.83
C THR A 210 -16.13 -23.92 38.73
N GLU A 211 -17.37 -24.42 38.61
CA GLU A 211 -18.34 -24.00 37.59
C GLU A 211 -18.53 -22.47 37.56
N ARG A 212 -18.49 -21.81 38.73
CA ARG A 212 -18.57 -20.34 38.84
C ARG A 212 -17.40 -19.60 38.18
N ARG A 213 -16.15 -20.08 38.34
CA ARG A 213 -14.96 -19.45 37.74
C ARG A 213 -14.89 -19.70 36.23
N LYS A 214 -15.39 -20.87 35.78
CA LYS A 214 -15.50 -21.23 34.36
C LYS A 214 -16.49 -20.30 33.67
N ARG A 215 -17.68 -20.11 34.25
CA ARG A 215 -18.71 -19.18 33.78
C ARG A 215 -18.17 -17.76 33.60
N LYS A 216 -17.41 -17.22 34.57
CA LYS A 216 -16.81 -15.88 34.46
C LYS A 216 -15.87 -15.73 33.26
N THR A 217 -14.97 -16.68 33.03
CA THR A 217 -14.04 -16.63 31.88
C THR A 217 -14.77 -16.78 30.55
N VAL A 218 -15.79 -17.64 30.48
CA VAL A 218 -16.63 -17.80 29.28
C VAL A 218 -17.42 -16.52 28.99
N VAL A 219 -18.03 -15.90 30.00
CA VAL A 219 -18.76 -14.63 29.82
C VAL A 219 -17.82 -13.52 29.33
N LEU A 220 -16.61 -13.41 29.88
CA LEU A 220 -15.61 -12.45 29.38
C LEU A 220 -15.22 -12.73 27.93
N LEU A 221 -14.96 -13.99 27.58
CA LEU A 221 -14.61 -14.38 26.21
C LEU A 221 -15.74 -14.05 25.23
N VAL A 222 -16.99 -14.37 25.60
CA VAL A 222 -18.17 -14.02 24.80
C VAL A 222 -18.28 -12.51 24.65
N GLY A 223 -18.12 -11.74 25.74
CA GLY A 223 -18.12 -10.28 25.68
C GLY A 223 -17.05 -9.71 24.73
N LEU A 224 -15.82 -10.21 24.80
CA LEU A 224 -14.73 -9.79 23.91
C LEU A 224 -15.01 -10.14 22.44
N VAL A 225 -15.54 -11.34 22.17
CA VAL A 225 -15.94 -11.75 20.82
C VAL A 225 -17.08 -10.88 20.30
N SER A 226 -18.08 -10.58 21.12
CA SER A 226 -19.18 -9.67 20.77
C SER A 226 -18.68 -8.27 20.43
N ILE A 227 -17.75 -7.72 21.20
CA ILE A 227 -17.13 -6.42 20.90
C ILE A 227 -16.34 -6.48 19.59
N PHE A 228 -15.56 -7.54 19.36
CA PHE A 228 -14.83 -7.73 18.11
C PHE A 228 -15.77 -7.79 16.90
N LEU A 229 -16.86 -8.56 17.00
CA LEU A 229 -17.88 -8.65 15.95
C LEU A 229 -18.61 -7.33 15.73
N LEU A 230 -18.87 -6.56 16.78
CA LEU A 230 -19.46 -5.23 16.70
C LEU A 230 -18.54 -4.27 15.93
N ILE A 231 -17.25 -4.23 16.26
CA ILE A 231 -16.28 -3.40 15.53
C ILE A 231 -16.18 -3.86 14.07
N TYR A 232 -16.19 -5.18 13.82
CA TYR A 232 -16.18 -5.72 12.46
C TYR A 232 -17.44 -5.33 11.66
N GLN A 233 -18.60 -5.24 12.29
CA GLN A 233 -19.84 -4.80 11.66
C GLN A 233 -19.73 -3.33 11.20
N PHE A 234 -19.14 -2.45 12.02
CA PHE A 234 -18.95 -1.02 11.74
C PHE A 234 -17.60 -0.69 11.07
N ARG A 235 -16.90 -1.68 10.52
CA ARG A 235 -15.55 -1.53 9.94
C ARG A 235 -15.46 -0.48 8.81
N GLY A 236 -16.56 -0.22 8.10
CA GLY A 236 -16.64 0.80 7.05
C GLY A 236 -16.67 2.20 7.65
N ASP A 237 -17.52 2.45 8.63
CA ASP A 237 -17.64 3.74 9.33
C ASP A 237 -16.38 4.10 10.13
N LEU A 238 -15.67 3.09 10.64
CA LEU A 238 -14.38 3.25 11.30
C LEU A 238 -13.21 3.39 10.31
N ALA A 239 -13.47 3.32 9.00
CA ALA A 239 -12.47 3.32 7.94
C ALA A 239 -11.31 2.31 8.18
N ILE A 240 -11.67 1.12 8.68
CA ILE A 240 -10.73 0.01 8.90
C ILE A 240 -10.67 -0.88 7.67
N ARG A 241 -11.86 -1.23 7.14
CA ARG A 241 -12.00 -2.11 5.98
C ARG A 241 -13.32 -1.82 5.26
N PRO A 242 -13.43 -0.65 4.59
CA PRO A 242 -14.55 -0.37 3.70
C PRO A 242 -14.67 -1.45 2.61
N THR A 243 -15.87 -1.67 2.10
CA THR A 243 -16.13 -2.55 0.95
C THR A 243 -16.61 -1.71 -0.22
N ARG A 244 -16.62 -2.28 -1.43
CA ARG A 244 -17.19 -1.58 -2.61
C ARG A 244 -18.61 -1.09 -2.35
N SER A 245 -19.48 -1.97 -1.84
CA SER A 245 -20.86 -1.65 -1.51
C SER A 245 -20.98 -0.56 -0.43
N TYR A 246 -20.06 -0.52 0.55
CA TYR A 246 -20.04 0.56 1.52
C TYR A 246 -19.69 1.91 0.88
N ILE A 247 -18.68 1.94 -0.01
CA ILE A 247 -18.27 3.15 -0.74
C ILE A 247 -19.44 3.67 -1.60
N GLU A 248 -20.06 2.80 -2.39
CA GLU A 248 -21.22 3.14 -3.23
C GLU A 248 -22.37 3.71 -2.40
N LYS A 249 -22.70 3.05 -1.27
CA LYS A 249 -23.73 3.54 -0.34
C LYS A 249 -23.36 4.88 0.29
N LYS A 250 -22.08 5.10 0.62
CA LYS A 250 -21.61 6.32 1.28
C LYS A 250 -21.58 7.53 0.35
N LEU A 251 -21.25 7.29 -0.93
CA LEU A 251 -21.36 8.30 -1.99
C LEU A 251 -22.84 8.60 -2.27
N GLY A 252 -23.69 7.57 -2.41
CA GLY A 252 -25.14 7.73 -2.54
C GLY A 252 -25.62 8.18 -3.94
N GLY A 253 -24.78 8.84 -4.72
CA GLY A 253 -25.04 9.22 -6.11
C GLY A 253 -24.57 8.15 -7.10
N LYS A 254 -25.41 7.89 -8.11
CA LYS A 254 -25.10 7.03 -9.26
C LYS A 254 -25.71 7.63 -10.52
N ARG A 255 -24.93 7.68 -11.60
CA ARG A 255 -25.39 7.86 -12.98
C ARG A 255 -24.92 6.71 -13.85
N GLU A 256 -25.72 6.40 -14.85
CA GLU A 256 -25.47 5.32 -15.78
C GLU A 256 -25.58 5.86 -17.20
N THR A 257 -24.60 5.51 -18.04
CA THR A 257 -24.52 5.88 -19.45
C THR A 257 -24.41 4.60 -20.28
N ASP A 258 -24.13 4.73 -21.59
CA ASP A 258 -23.89 3.57 -22.45
C ASP A 258 -22.67 2.77 -21.99
N HIS A 259 -21.59 3.46 -21.61
CA HIS A 259 -20.32 2.82 -21.27
C HIS A 259 -19.93 2.89 -19.78
N PHE A 260 -20.65 3.64 -18.94
CA PHE A 260 -20.23 3.89 -17.56
C PHE A 260 -21.30 3.65 -16.49
N LEU A 261 -20.80 3.31 -15.30
CA LEU A 261 -21.47 3.50 -14.01
C LEU A 261 -20.66 4.51 -13.21
N ILE A 262 -21.14 5.74 -13.09
CA ILE A 262 -20.45 6.84 -12.41
C ILE A 262 -21.03 7.00 -11.00
N PHE A 263 -20.18 6.87 -10.00
CA PHE A 263 -20.53 7.01 -8.58
C PHE A 263 -19.92 8.29 -8.01
N TYR A 264 -20.73 9.07 -7.31
CA TYR A 264 -20.35 10.38 -6.77
C TYR A 264 -21.17 10.71 -5.52
N GLN A 265 -20.75 11.73 -4.77
CA GLN A 265 -21.47 12.13 -3.57
C GLN A 265 -22.77 12.91 -3.89
N THR A 266 -23.92 12.48 -3.37
CA THR A 266 -25.17 13.27 -3.47
C THR A 266 -25.04 14.62 -2.77
N GLY A 267 -25.57 15.68 -3.40
CA GLY A 267 -25.52 17.06 -2.93
C GLY A 267 -24.14 17.72 -3.06
N SER A 268 -23.19 17.13 -3.79
CA SER A 268 -21.85 17.67 -3.99
C SER A 268 -21.71 18.46 -5.30
N ILE A 269 -20.60 19.20 -5.44
CA ILE A 269 -20.22 19.85 -6.71
C ILE A 269 -20.14 18.85 -7.88
N VAL A 270 -19.74 17.60 -7.60
CA VAL A 270 -19.68 16.54 -8.61
C VAL A 270 -21.08 16.23 -9.18
N GLU A 271 -22.11 16.27 -8.34
CA GLU A 271 -23.49 16.09 -8.80
C GLU A 271 -23.98 17.29 -9.63
N GLN A 272 -23.56 18.51 -9.27
CA GLN A 272 -23.92 19.72 -9.98
C GLN A 272 -23.32 19.74 -11.40
N GLU A 273 -22.13 19.19 -11.57
CA GLU A 273 -21.40 19.15 -12.85
C GLU A 273 -21.50 17.79 -13.56
N ILE A 274 -22.43 16.92 -13.15
CA ILE A 274 -22.46 15.53 -13.59
C ILE A 274 -22.62 15.38 -15.11
N ASP A 275 -23.30 16.31 -15.78
CA ASP A 275 -23.51 16.28 -17.23
C ASP A 275 -22.20 16.57 -18.00
N ALA A 276 -21.39 17.52 -17.51
CA ALA A 276 -20.06 17.79 -18.08
C ALA A 276 -19.13 16.59 -17.85
N ILE A 277 -19.19 15.98 -16.67
CA ILE A 277 -18.45 14.77 -16.34
C ILE A 277 -18.82 13.62 -17.28
N ILE A 278 -20.12 13.36 -17.48
CA ILE A 278 -20.61 12.32 -18.41
C ILE A 278 -20.07 12.57 -19.83
N THR A 279 -20.14 13.82 -20.28
CA THR A 279 -19.66 14.22 -21.60
C THR A 279 -18.16 13.94 -21.77
N ASP A 280 -17.34 14.27 -20.76
CA ASP A 280 -15.90 13.93 -20.78
C ASP A 280 -15.70 12.42 -20.85
N HIS A 281 -16.42 11.64 -20.03
CA HIS A 281 -16.28 10.18 -19.97
C HIS A 281 -16.53 9.53 -21.33
N GLU A 282 -17.65 9.86 -21.97
CA GLU A 282 -18.01 9.30 -23.27
C GLU A 282 -17.06 9.77 -24.38
N PHE A 283 -16.61 11.03 -24.32
CA PHE A 283 -15.62 11.54 -25.27
C PHE A 283 -14.27 10.82 -25.12
N ARG A 284 -13.76 10.65 -23.90
CA ARG A 284 -12.49 9.93 -23.64
C ARG A 284 -12.61 8.45 -23.99
N TYR A 285 -13.76 7.84 -23.76
CA TYR A 285 -14.03 6.46 -24.18
C TYR A 285 -13.92 6.30 -25.70
N ALA A 286 -14.50 7.22 -26.48
CA ALA A 286 -14.41 7.21 -27.94
C ALA A 286 -12.95 7.38 -28.42
N GLN A 287 -12.20 8.31 -27.82
CA GLN A 287 -10.78 8.49 -28.11
C GLN A 287 -9.96 7.22 -27.85
N LEU A 288 -10.16 6.58 -26.69
CA LEU A 288 -9.45 5.36 -26.32
C LEU A 288 -9.85 4.17 -27.18
N THR A 289 -11.12 4.06 -27.56
CA THR A 289 -11.60 3.03 -28.50
C THR A 289 -10.88 3.13 -29.83
N SER A 290 -10.73 4.35 -30.36
CA SER A 290 -10.02 4.61 -31.61
C SER A 290 -8.53 4.26 -31.51
N TYR A 291 -7.84 4.75 -30.47
CA TYR A 291 -6.40 4.55 -30.32
C TYR A 291 -6.01 3.11 -29.96
N LEU A 292 -6.69 2.51 -28.96
CA LEU A 292 -6.37 1.17 -28.46
C LEU A 292 -6.99 0.04 -29.31
N GLN A 293 -7.87 0.40 -30.26
CA GLN A 293 -8.58 -0.54 -31.15
C GLN A 293 -9.20 -1.70 -30.36
N THR A 294 -9.84 -1.38 -29.24
CA THR A 294 -10.47 -2.34 -28.33
C THR A 294 -11.57 -1.64 -27.54
N GLN A 295 -12.52 -2.41 -27.04
CA GLN A 295 -13.59 -1.92 -26.17
C GLN A 295 -13.70 -2.80 -24.92
N PRO A 296 -13.91 -2.22 -23.73
CA PRO A 296 -14.26 -2.96 -22.54
C PRO A 296 -15.55 -3.78 -22.72
N LYS A 297 -15.56 -5.01 -22.20
CA LYS A 297 -16.71 -5.92 -22.32
C LYS A 297 -17.87 -5.59 -21.37
N LYS A 298 -17.67 -4.65 -20.45
CA LYS A 298 -18.59 -4.26 -19.40
C LYS A 298 -18.52 -2.75 -19.23
N LYS A 299 -19.60 -2.15 -18.73
CA LYS A 299 -19.59 -0.75 -18.31
C LYS A 299 -18.47 -0.50 -17.29
N ILE A 300 -17.72 0.56 -17.50
CA ILE A 300 -16.62 0.98 -16.64
C ILE A 300 -17.20 1.64 -15.39
N ARG A 301 -16.73 1.23 -14.20
CA ARG A 301 -17.07 1.91 -12.95
C ARG A 301 -16.14 3.10 -12.73
N SER A 302 -16.69 4.30 -12.70
CA SER A 302 -15.95 5.53 -12.38
C SER A 302 -16.38 6.03 -11.01
N TYR A 303 -15.47 6.06 -10.05
CA TYR A 303 -15.73 6.62 -8.73
C TYR A 303 -15.07 7.99 -8.60
N ILE A 304 -15.89 9.03 -8.50
CA ILE A 304 -15.44 10.43 -8.44
C ILE A 304 -15.69 10.96 -7.02
N TYR A 305 -14.60 11.23 -6.31
CA TYR A 305 -14.63 11.68 -4.92
C TYR A 305 -14.58 13.20 -4.87
N THR A 306 -15.48 13.83 -4.12
CA THR A 306 -15.60 15.29 -4.03
C THR A 306 -14.29 15.97 -3.64
N ASN A 307 -13.46 15.31 -2.84
CA ASN A 307 -12.14 15.80 -2.45
C ASN A 307 -11.21 14.66 -2.00
N ALA A 308 -9.92 15.00 -1.92
CA ALA A 308 -8.84 14.07 -1.55
C ALA A 308 -9.02 13.44 -0.15
N ASP A 309 -9.61 14.14 0.82
CA ASP A 309 -9.81 13.60 2.18
C ASP A 309 -10.94 12.57 2.24
N GLN A 310 -12.01 12.79 1.47
CA GLN A 310 -13.05 11.79 1.27
C GLN A 310 -12.45 10.52 0.65
N LYS A 311 -11.65 10.69 -0.40
CA LYS A 311 -10.94 9.60 -1.07
C LYS A 311 -10.03 8.85 -0.10
N LYS A 312 -9.14 9.55 0.61
CA LYS A 312 -8.23 8.96 1.62
C LYS A 312 -8.98 8.14 2.67
N ARG A 313 -10.12 8.64 3.18
CA ARG A 313 -10.93 7.95 4.19
C ARG A 313 -11.59 6.68 3.65
N LEU A 314 -12.06 6.69 2.41
CA LEU A 314 -12.85 5.59 1.83
C LEU A 314 -11.99 4.50 1.19
N MET A 315 -10.81 4.82 0.68
CA MET A 315 -9.94 3.85 -0.02
C MET A 315 -8.45 3.95 0.28
N GLY A 316 -7.99 4.92 1.09
CA GLY A 316 -6.57 5.03 1.46
C GLY A 316 -5.70 5.80 0.48
N ALA A 317 -6.16 6.11 -0.72
CA ALA A 317 -5.46 6.99 -1.66
C ALA A 317 -6.01 8.42 -1.57
N ARG A 318 -5.17 9.39 -1.21
CA ARG A 318 -5.52 10.81 -1.06
C ARG A 318 -5.47 11.51 -2.41
N TYR A 319 -4.28 11.60 -3.02
CA TYR A 319 -4.10 12.30 -4.30
C TYR A 319 -3.87 11.34 -5.46
N THR A 320 -3.30 10.17 -5.17
CA THR A 320 -3.01 9.16 -6.18
C THR A 320 -4.31 8.63 -6.80
N ALA A 321 -4.46 8.72 -8.12
CA ALA A 321 -5.50 8.02 -8.87
C ALA A 321 -5.25 6.50 -8.83
N VAL A 322 -6.32 5.71 -8.83
CA VAL A 322 -6.22 4.26 -8.59
C VAL A 322 -7.09 3.51 -9.58
N GLU A 323 -6.46 2.65 -10.37
CA GLU A 323 -7.14 1.63 -11.16
C GLU A 323 -7.76 0.53 -10.26
N ASP A 324 -8.91 -0.01 -10.66
CA ASP A 324 -9.55 -1.19 -10.06
C ASP A 324 -9.66 -2.29 -11.12
N PRO A 325 -8.58 -3.05 -11.39
CA PRO A 325 -8.54 -3.98 -12.51
C PRO A 325 -9.54 -5.13 -12.39
N TRP A 326 -9.84 -5.58 -11.17
CA TRP A 326 -10.81 -6.66 -10.92
C TRP A 326 -12.24 -6.13 -10.81
N GLY A 327 -12.44 -4.89 -10.37
CA GLY A 327 -13.73 -4.22 -10.35
C GLY A 327 -14.13 -3.57 -11.68
N HIS A 328 -13.25 -3.59 -12.70
CA HIS A 328 -13.45 -2.95 -14.00
C HIS A 328 -13.77 -1.46 -13.86
N GLY A 329 -12.87 -0.71 -13.24
CA GLY A 329 -13.09 0.70 -12.97
C GLY A 329 -11.85 1.44 -12.53
N PHE A 330 -12.05 2.67 -12.09
CA PHE A 330 -11.01 3.52 -11.51
C PHE A 330 -11.61 4.50 -10.51
N HIS A 331 -10.72 5.09 -9.71
CA HIS A 331 -11.05 5.99 -8.63
C HIS A 331 -10.24 7.28 -8.70
N ILE A 332 -10.93 8.41 -8.86
CA ILE A 332 -10.33 9.75 -9.07
C ILE A 332 -10.94 10.79 -8.13
N ASN A 333 -10.17 11.83 -7.80
CA ASN A 333 -10.75 13.01 -7.15
C ASN A 333 -11.47 13.84 -8.21
N TYR A 334 -12.50 14.57 -7.81
CA TYR A 334 -13.07 15.64 -8.63
C TYR A 334 -12.02 16.73 -8.86
N ASP A 335 -11.96 17.20 -10.09
CA ASP A 335 -11.07 18.26 -10.55
C ASP A 335 -11.74 18.99 -11.73
N THR A 336 -11.13 20.07 -12.18
CA THR A 336 -11.57 20.90 -13.30
C THR A 336 -11.79 20.10 -14.58
N PHE A 337 -12.78 20.52 -15.37
CA PHE A 337 -13.06 19.98 -16.69
C PHE A 337 -12.18 20.68 -17.75
N PRO A 338 -11.62 19.96 -18.75
CA PRO A 338 -11.62 18.51 -18.86
C PRO A 338 -10.73 17.85 -17.79
N HIS A 339 -11.16 16.68 -17.32
CA HIS A 339 -10.55 16.06 -16.16
C HIS A 339 -9.11 15.58 -16.45
N PRO A 340 -8.10 16.01 -15.66
CA PRO A 340 -6.69 15.90 -16.03
C PRO A 340 -6.16 14.46 -16.09
N VAL A 341 -6.76 13.53 -15.35
CA VAL A 341 -6.29 12.12 -15.32
C VAL A 341 -7.36 11.12 -15.77
N LEU A 342 -8.51 11.58 -16.25
CA LEU A 342 -9.63 10.68 -16.58
C LEU A 342 -9.26 9.72 -17.71
N LYS A 343 -8.69 10.26 -18.79
CA LYS A 343 -8.28 9.47 -19.95
C LYS A 343 -7.16 8.49 -19.60
N HIS A 344 -6.24 8.89 -18.70
CA HIS A 344 -5.16 8.05 -18.20
C HIS A 344 -5.70 6.81 -17.47
N GLU A 345 -6.50 7.02 -16.43
CA GLU A 345 -7.06 5.92 -15.62
C GLU A 345 -8.02 5.05 -16.43
N MET A 346 -8.74 5.63 -17.39
CA MET A 346 -9.60 4.87 -18.28
C MET A 346 -8.79 3.97 -19.23
N ALA A 347 -7.59 4.37 -19.66
CA ALA A 347 -6.72 3.53 -20.49
C ALA A 347 -6.30 2.25 -19.75
N HIS A 348 -6.07 2.31 -18.44
CA HIS A 348 -5.82 1.13 -17.61
C HIS A 348 -6.99 0.12 -17.65
N VAL A 349 -8.23 0.61 -17.64
CA VAL A 349 -9.42 -0.26 -17.77
C VAL A 349 -9.51 -0.90 -19.16
N PHE A 350 -9.16 -0.18 -20.23
CA PHE A 350 -9.15 -0.73 -21.59
C PHE A 350 -8.10 -1.83 -21.78
N THR A 351 -6.98 -1.74 -21.08
CA THR A 351 -5.86 -2.69 -21.20
C THR A 351 -5.94 -3.87 -20.24
N THR A 352 -6.86 -3.83 -19.27
CA THR A 352 -7.07 -4.86 -18.24
C THR A 352 -7.16 -6.29 -18.81
N ASP A 353 -7.84 -6.48 -19.94
CA ASP A 353 -8.02 -7.82 -20.53
C ASP A 353 -6.87 -8.27 -21.43
N TRP A 354 -5.87 -7.43 -21.69
CA TRP A 354 -4.66 -7.81 -22.43
C TRP A 354 -3.78 -8.75 -21.61
N GLN A 355 -3.87 -8.66 -20.28
CA GLN A 355 -3.29 -9.61 -19.34
C GLN A 355 -4.41 -10.29 -18.52
N PRO A 356 -4.91 -11.47 -18.91
CA PRO A 356 -6.12 -12.02 -18.32
C PRO A 356 -5.99 -12.54 -16.87
N VAL A 357 -4.77 -12.78 -16.37
CA VAL A 357 -4.49 -13.40 -15.07
C VAL A 357 -4.23 -12.35 -13.99
N LEU A 358 -3.23 -11.49 -14.21
CA LEU A 358 -2.82 -10.43 -13.31
C LEU A 358 -3.59 -9.14 -13.54
N LYS A 359 -4.27 -8.98 -14.70
CA LYS A 359 -4.98 -7.77 -15.11
C LYS A 359 -4.12 -6.52 -15.31
N ILE A 360 -2.83 -6.60 -15.00
CA ILE A 360 -1.81 -5.57 -15.17
C ILE A 360 -0.60 -6.14 -15.91
N SER A 361 0.20 -5.29 -16.54
CA SER A 361 1.45 -5.73 -17.18
C SER A 361 2.51 -6.09 -16.13
N PRO A 362 3.30 -7.17 -16.32
CA PRO A 362 4.45 -7.45 -15.45
C PRO A 362 5.59 -6.43 -15.61
N LYS A 363 5.54 -5.58 -16.64
CA LYS A 363 6.48 -4.48 -16.85
C LYS A 363 5.77 -3.17 -16.52
N LEU A 364 6.06 -2.60 -15.35
CA LEU A 364 5.41 -1.35 -14.89
C LEU A 364 5.58 -0.20 -15.88
N GLY A 365 6.74 -0.10 -16.54
CA GLY A 365 6.95 0.89 -17.59
C GLY A 365 6.05 0.68 -18.81
N LEU A 366 5.66 -0.55 -19.16
CA LEU A 366 4.64 -0.79 -20.19
C LEU A 366 3.25 -0.44 -19.68
N HIS A 367 2.93 -0.82 -18.43
CA HIS A 367 1.65 -0.58 -17.78
C HIS A 367 1.30 0.92 -17.77
N GLU A 368 2.19 1.73 -17.23
CA GLU A 368 1.99 3.18 -17.14
C GLU A 368 2.27 3.87 -18.48
N GLY A 369 3.21 3.35 -19.26
CA GLY A 369 3.57 3.91 -20.56
C GLY A 369 2.42 3.86 -21.56
N ILE A 370 1.62 2.79 -21.60
CA ILE A 370 0.48 2.72 -22.53
C ILE A 370 -0.62 3.72 -22.16
N ALA A 371 -0.84 3.95 -20.86
CA ALA A 371 -1.81 4.96 -20.42
C ALA A 371 -1.36 6.37 -20.83
N VAL A 372 -0.10 6.74 -20.62
CA VAL A 372 0.45 8.03 -21.09
C VAL A 372 0.42 8.14 -22.62
N ALA A 373 0.76 7.05 -23.33
CA ALA A 373 0.75 7.03 -24.79
C ALA A 373 -0.66 7.18 -25.39
N ALA A 374 -1.68 6.64 -24.71
CA ALA A 374 -3.08 6.73 -25.12
C ALA A 374 -3.71 8.07 -24.73
N GLU A 375 -3.36 8.59 -23.55
CA GLU A 375 -3.75 9.92 -23.08
C GLU A 375 -3.29 11.00 -24.04
N TRP A 376 -2.02 10.93 -24.45
CA TRP A 376 -1.30 11.83 -25.35
C TRP A 376 -1.76 13.28 -25.31
N ASP A 377 -1.14 14.04 -24.42
CA ASP A 377 -1.30 15.48 -24.34
C ASP A 377 -0.27 16.19 -25.23
N GLU A 378 -0.75 17.02 -26.15
CA GLU A 378 0.08 17.85 -27.01
C GLU A 378 0.40 19.22 -26.39
N GLY A 379 -0.13 19.52 -25.19
CA GLY A 379 -0.06 20.78 -24.45
C GLY A 379 1.08 21.75 -24.80
N LYS A 380 2.03 21.95 -23.88
CA LYS A 380 3.20 22.80 -24.17
C LYS A 380 4.32 22.05 -24.88
N LEU A 381 4.53 20.80 -24.48
CA LEU A 381 5.47 19.87 -25.08
C LEU A 381 4.87 18.48 -25.01
N THR A 382 5.04 17.73 -26.09
CA THR A 382 4.69 16.31 -26.15
C THR A 382 5.60 15.47 -25.25
N ALA A 383 5.18 14.25 -24.90
CA ALA A 383 6.03 13.34 -24.14
C ALA A 383 7.36 13.03 -24.87
N HIS A 384 7.37 13.02 -26.20
CA HIS A 384 8.59 12.91 -27.01
C HIS A 384 9.54 14.09 -26.78
N GLN A 385 9.03 15.32 -26.85
CA GLN A 385 9.82 16.53 -26.59
C GLN A 385 10.34 16.58 -25.16
N TRP A 386 9.51 16.27 -24.16
CA TRP A 386 9.97 16.19 -22.77
C TRP A 386 11.05 15.12 -22.58
N SER A 387 10.92 13.97 -23.22
CA SER A 387 11.90 12.89 -23.15
C SER A 387 13.22 13.29 -23.79
N ARG A 388 13.15 13.91 -24.98
CA ARG A 388 14.32 14.45 -25.68
C ARG A 388 15.03 15.52 -24.84
N ALA A 389 14.29 16.46 -24.25
CA ALA A 389 14.86 17.50 -23.40
C ALA A 389 15.51 16.92 -22.14
N MET A 390 14.86 15.94 -21.50
CA MET A 390 15.38 15.26 -20.32
C MET A 390 16.69 14.50 -20.61
N ARG A 391 16.79 13.90 -21.80
CA ARG A 391 17.99 13.22 -22.28
C ARG A 391 19.13 14.21 -22.52
N ASP A 392 18.88 15.29 -23.25
CA ASP A 392 19.89 16.30 -23.59
C ASP A 392 20.44 17.01 -22.33
N LEU A 393 19.63 17.11 -21.28
CA LEU A 393 20.03 17.59 -19.95
C LEU A 393 20.78 16.56 -19.09
N GLY A 394 20.94 15.31 -19.56
CA GLY A 394 21.57 14.23 -18.78
C GLY A 394 20.74 13.76 -17.57
N LEU A 395 19.44 14.02 -17.55
CA LEU A 395 18.55 13.76 -16.41
C LEU A 395 17.73 12.47 -16.55
N ALA A 396 17.71 11.86 -17.74
CA ALA A 396 16.88 10.72 -18.09
C ALA A 396 17.42 9.40 -17.53
N PRO A 397 16.66 8.66 -16.69
CA PRO A 397 16.97 7.25 -16.43
C PRO A 397 16.84 6.42 -17.72
N SER A 398 17.56 5.30 -17.80
CA SER A 398 17.46 4.43 -18.98
C SER A 398 16.14 3.64 -19.00
N ILE A 399 15.67 3.27 -20.20
CA ILE A 399 14.45 2.47 -20.35
C ILE A 399 14.55 1.13 -19.60
N GLN A 400 15.73 0.50 -19.60
CA GLN A 400 15.94 -0.75 -18.88
C GLN A 400 15.74 -0.59 -17.36
N GLN A 401 16.09 0.56 -16.79
CA GLN A 401 15.88 0.84 -15.36
C GLN A 401 14.40 1.00 -15.02
N ILE A 402 13.64 1.67 -15.89
CA ILE A 402 12.23 2.01 -15.61
C ILE A 402 11.22 1.01 -16.15
N MET A 403 11.62 0.02 -16.96
CA MET A 403 10.67 -0.93 -17.52
C MET A 403 10.14 -1.94 -16.48
N GLY A 404 10.93 -2.22 -15.44
CA GLY A 404 10.58 -3.13 -14.35
C GLY A 404 10.31 -2.41 -13.02
N PHE A 405 10.66 -3.05 -11.90
CA PHE A 405 10.45 -2.50 -10.55
C PHE A 405 11.16 -1.17 -10.29
N GLY A 406 12.25 -0.88 -11.03
CA GLY A 406 12.95 0.40 -10.94
C GLY A 406 12.11 1.61 -11.35
N PHE A 407 10.94 1.41 -11.99
CA PHE A 407 9.97 2.47 -12.30
C PHE A 407 9.62 3.32 -11.07
N TRP A 408 9.33 2.68 -9.92
CA TRP A 408 8.98 3.35 -8.66
C TRP A 408 10.17 3.95 -7.94
N LEU A 409 11.38 3.44 -8.18
CA LEU A 409 12.60 3.93 -7.53
C LEU A 409 13.12 5.23 -8.16
N LYS A 410 12.60 5.62 -9.33
CA LYS A 410 12.93 6.86 -10.03
C LYS A 410 11.84 7.90 -9.81
N PRO A 411 12.13 9.21 -9.93
CA PRO A 411 11.11 10.25 -9.83
C PRO A 411 9.97 10.00 -10.83
N GLY A 412 8.72 9.97 -10.36
CA GLY A 412 7.55 9.64 -11.19
C GLY A 412 7.44 10.50 -12.44
N ALA A 413 7.65 11.82 -12.32
CA ALA A 413 7.65 12.73 -13.48
C ALA A 413 8.63 12.30 -14.59
N LYS A 414 9.75 11.65 -14.25
CA LYS A 414 10.70 11.13 -15.24
C LYS A 414 10.22 9.80 -15.82
N SER A 415 9.88 8.85 -14.95
CA SER A 415 9.50 7.48 -15.34
C SER A 415 8.28 7.47 -16.25
N TYR A 416 7.20 8.18 -15.89
CA TYR A 416 5.97 8.23 -16.68
C TYR A 416 6.19 8.88 -18.05
N THR A 417 6.91 9.99 -18.10
CA THR A 417 7.19 10.70 -19.36
C THR A 417 8.01 9.86 -20.34
N LEU A 418 9.10 9.23 -19.87
CA LEU A 418 9.96 8.40 -20.72
C LEU A 418 9.23 7.13 -21.16
N ALA A 419 8.53 6.46 -20.24
CA ALA A 419 7.73 5.28 -20.54
C ALA A 419 6.64 5.58 -21.57
N GLY A 420 5.90 6.68 -21.39
CA GLY A 420 4.87 7.12 -22.33
C GLY A 420 5.41 7.43 -23.73
N SER A 421 6.52 8.16 -23.80
CA SER A 421 7.21 8.45 -25.06
C SER A 421 7.70 7.17 -25.75
N PHE A 422 8.34 6.27 -25.02
CA PHE A 422 8.85 5.02 -25.57
C PHE A 422 7.71 4.11 -26.05
N VAL A 423 6.66 3.95 -25.25
CA VAL A 423 5.49 3.14 -25.63
C VAL A 423 4.74 3.75 -26.82
N ARG A 424 4.60 5.08 -26.87
CA ARG A 424 4.01 5.75 -28.04
C ARG A 424 4.80 5.49 -29.31
N TYR A 425 6.13 5.62 -29.26
CA TYR A 425 7.00 5.26 -30.37
C TYR A 425 6.79 3.81 -30.83
N LEU A 426 6.68 2.86 -29.89
CA LEU A 426 6.44 1.46 -30.23
C LEU A 426 5.06 1.25 -30.89
N VAL A 427 4.01 1.93 -30.43
CA VAL A 427 2.69 1.86 -31.06
C VAL A 427 2.74 2.44 -32.47
N ASP A 428 3.35 3.62 -32.63
CA ASP A 428 3.38 4.33 -33.91
C ASP A 428 4.22 3.59 -34.98
N GLN A 429 5.34 2.97 -34.58
CA GLN A 429 6.21 2.24 -35.50
C GLN A 429 5.79 0.80 -35.77
N TYR A 430 5.24 0.09 -34.78
CA TYR A 430 5.01 -1.34 -34.85
C TYR A 430 3.53 -1.75 -34.76
N GLY A 431 2.64 -0.79 -34.50
CA GLY A 431 1.20 -0.99 -34.40
C GLY A 431 0.72 -1.47 -33.02
N ILE A 432 -0.55 -1.15 -32.72
CA ILE A 432 -1.19 -1.47 -31.44
C ILE A 432 -1.31 -2.97 -31.16
N GLU A 433 -1.44 -3.81 -32.19
CA GLU A 433 -1.57 -5.27 -32.02
C GLU A 433 -0.31 -5.90 -31.43
N LYS A 434 0.88 -5.43 -31.83
CA LYS A 434 2.13 -5.86 -31.18
C LYS A 434 2.22 -5.32 -29.76
N MET A 435 1.72 -4.11 -29.50
CA MET A 435 1.65 -3.57 -28.14
C MET A 435 0.78 -4.45 -27.21
N LYS A 436 -0.40 -4.89 -27.67
CA LYS A 436 -1.26 -5.83 -26.93
C LYS A 436 -0.53 -7.13 -26.58
N GLN A 437 0.27 -7.67 -27.51
CA GLN A 437 1.04 -8.89 -27.30
C GLN A 437 2.17 -8.70 -26.30
N VAL A 438 2.98 -7.64 -26.42
CA VAL A 438 4.09 -7.39 -25.50
C VAL A 438 3.58 -7.03 -24.11
N PHE A 439 2.47 -6.29 -23.99
CA PHE A 439 1.88 -5.92 -22.69
C PHE A 439 1.61 -7.13 -21.80
N ARG A 440 1.19 -8.26 -22.40
CA ARG A 440 0.82 -9.49 -21.69
C ARG A 440 1.97 -10.13 -20.91
N ARG A 441 3.19 -10.12 -21.44
CA ARG A 441 4.35 -10.84 -20.85
C ARG A 441 5.60 -9.97 -20.64
N GLY A 442 5.68 -8.82 -21.31
CA GLY A 442 6.87 -7.98 -21.35
C GLY A 442 8.03 -8.60 -22.12
N ASP A 443 7.74 -9.51 -23.07
CA ASP A 443 8.73 -10.19 -23.90
C ASP A 443 8.90 -9.45 -25.24
N PHE A 444 9.82 -8.50 -25.25
CA PHE A 444 10.10 -7.65 -26.42
C PHE A 444 10.70 -8.44 -27.58
N GLN A 445 11.59 -9.39 -27.29
CA GLN A 445 12.27 -10.18 -28.32
C GLN A 445 11.25 -11.04 -29.09
N ALA A 446 10.36 -11.73 -28.39
CA ALA A 446 9.37 -12.59 -29.05
C ALA A 446 8.39 -11.81 -29.94
N VAL A 447 8.05 -10.57 -29.58
CA VAL A 447 7.00 -9.78 -30.25
C VAL A 447 7.56 -8.87 -31.35
N TYR A 448 8.69 -8.21 -31.10
CA TYR A 448 9.31 -7.25 -32.02
C TYR A 448 10.47 -7.84 -32.81
N ASN A 449 10.91 -9.06 -32.48
CA ASN A 449 12.17 -9.65 -32.97
C ASN A 449 13.40 -8.77 -32.66
N ARG A 450 13.31 -7.99 -31.57
CA ARG A 450 14.31 -7.03 -31.10
C ARG A 450 14.29 -7.02 -29.58
N ASP A 451 15.46 -7.00 -28.96
CA ASP A 451 15.54 -6.89 -27.50
C ASP A 451 15.24 -5.44 -27.04
N LEU A 452 15.01 -5.27 -25.73
CA LEU A 452 14.67 -3.96 -25.16
C LEU A 452 15.78 -2.92 -25.39
N ALA A 453 17.05 -3.34 -25.41
CA ALA A 453 18.18 -2.44 -25.64
C ALA A 453 18.22 -1.92 -27.09
N THR A 454 17.86 -2.77 -28.05
CA THR A 454 17.77 -2.40 -29.46
C THR A 454 16.61 -1.43 -29.69
N LEU A 455 15.42 -1.74 -29.14
CA LEU A 455 14.26 -0.86 -29.21
C LEU A 455 14.53 0.51 -28.56
N ASP A 456 15.21 0.54 -27.41
CA ASP A 456 15.63 1.77 -26.76
C ASP A 456 16.54 2.60 -27.67
N ARG A 457 17.60 2.02 -28.26
CA ARG A 457 18.49 2.74 -29.20
C ARG A 457 17.76 3.32 -30.41
N GLU A 458 16.79 2.59 -30.96
CA GLU A 458 15.98 3.08 -32.08
C GLU A 458 15.09 4.24 -31.67
N TRP A 459 14.44 4.15 -30.51
CA TRP A 459 13.68 5.24 -29.95
C TRP A 459 14.55 6.48 -29.66
N GLN A 460 15.77 6.30 -29.15
CA GLN A 460 16.73 7.39 -28.97
C GLN A 460 17.07 8.08 -30.30
N SER A 461 17.25 7.28 -31.36
CA SER A 461 17.50 7.81 -32.71
C SER A 461 16.28 8.55 -33.27
N PHE A 462 15.07 8.10 -32.95
CA PHE A 462 13.85 8.83 -33.26
C PHE A 462 13.77 10.16 -32.47
N LEU A 463 14.15 10.17 -31.18
CA LEU A 463 14.20 11.43 -30.42
C LEU A 463 15.19 12.43 -31.02
N ASP A 464 16.20 11.98 -31.79
CA ASP A 464 17.12 12.86 -32.51
C ASP A 464 16.40 13.73 -33.54
N THR A 465 15.28 13.26 -34.10
CA THR A 465 14.47 13.97 -35.08
C THR A 465 13.42 14.90 -34.44
N VAL A 466 13.28 14.89 -33.12
CA VAL A 466 12.31 15.72 -32.40
C VAL A 466 12.91 17.09 -32.13
N SER A 467 12.31 18.14 -32.70
CA SER A 467 12.75 19.53 -32.54
C SER A 467 12.48 20.07 -31.14
N LEU A 468 13.45 20.80 -30.60
CA LEU A 468 13.37 21.54 -29.34
C LEU A 468 13.90 22.96 -29.51
N THR A 469 13.33 23.88 -28.74
CA THR A 469 13.86 25.24 -28.56
C THR A 469 14.67 25.33 -27.27
N ASP A 470 15.51 26.36 -27.13
CA ASP A 470 16.23 26.63 -25.88
C ASP A 470 15.29 26.87 -24.69
N GLN A 471 14.10 27.41 -24.95
CA GLN A 471 13.07 27.62 -23.93
C GLN A 471 12.56 26.29 -23.37
N ASP A 472 12.44 25.27 -24.22
CA ASP A 472 11.97 23.94 -23.83
C ASP A 472 12.96 23.26 -22.87
N LEU A 473 14.25 23.38 -23.15
CA LEU A 473 15.31 22.87 -22.27
C LEU A 473 15.29 23.54 -20.90
N LYS A 474 15.10 24.86 -20.83
CA LYS A 474 15.01 25.59 -19.55
C LYS A 474 13.82 25.12 -18.71
N ILE A 475 12.66 24.93 -19.34
CA ILE A 475 11.45 24.47 -18.65
C ILE A 475 11.61 23.01 -18.19
N ALA A 476 12.19 22.15 -19.03
CA ALA A 476 12.45 20.75 -18.67
C ALA A 476 13.42 20.64 -17.49
N ASN A 477 14.47 21.48 -17.46
CA ASN A 477 15.41 21.52 -16.35
C ASN A 477 14.70 21.86 -15.02
N HIS A 478 13.83 22.88 -15.01
CA HIS A 478 13.05 23.23 -13.82
C HIS A 478 12.09 22.09 -13.40
N ARG A 479 11.45 21.41 -14.36
CA ARG A 479 10.52 20.31 -14.08
C ARG A 479 11.20 19.08 -13.49
N PHE A 480 12.35 18.68 -14.01
CA PHE A 480 12.96 17.36 -13.75
C PHE A 480 14.09 17.34 -12.70
N GLN A 481 14.49 18.48 -12.15
CA GLN A 481 15.47 18.53 -11.06
C GLN A 481 14.93 18.08 -9.69
N ARG A 482 13.61 17.88 -9.54
CA ARG A 482 13.00 17.49 -8.25
C ARG A 482 13.38 16.04 -7.85
N PRO A 483 13.80 15.79 -6.59
CA PRO A 483 14.17 14.45 -6.11
C PRO A 483 12.96 13.55 -5.86
N SER A 484 13.17 12.23 -5.88
CA SER A 484 12.15 11.22 -5.52
C SER A 484 11.90 11.15 -4.00
N VAL A 485 10.80 10.51 -3.57
CA VAL A 485 10.48 10.28 -2.15
C VAL A 485 11.64 9.57 -1.43
N PHE A 486 12.24 8.57 -2.08
CA PHE A 486 13.38 7.80 -1.56
C PHE A 486 14.65 8.63 -1.35
N GLN A 487 14.71 9.84 -1.92
CA GLN A 487 15.86 10.75 -1.84
C GLN A 487 15.60 11.97 -0.93
N LYS A 488 14.33 12.22 -0.55
CA LYS A 488 13.98 13.31 0.36
C LYS A 488 14.32 12.93 1.80
N THR A 489 14.94 13.86 2.54
CA THR A 489 15.07 13.71 4.01
C THR A 489 13.73 14.11 4.64
N CYS A 490 13.18 13.25 5.51
CA CYS A 490 11.91 13.49 6.20
C CYS A 490 10.71 13.77 5.28
N ALA A 491 10.53 12.94 4.25
CA ALA A 491 9.47 13.11 3.26
C ALA A 491 8.07 13.27 3.89
N HIS A 492 7.73 12.43 4.88
CA HIS A 492 6.41 12.43 5.52
C HIS A 492 6.12 13.71 6.32
N GLU A 493 7.09 14.16 7.13
CA GLU A 493 6.96 15.39 7.94
C GLU A 493 6.82 16.63 7.06
N VAL A 494 7.64 16.73 6.01
CA VAL A 494 7.56 17.85 5.06
C VAL A 494 6.21 17.87 4.36
N ALA A 495 5.67 16.70 3.99
CA ALA A 495 4.35 16.59 3.40
C ALA A 495 3.23 17.00 4.37
N GLU A 496 3.34 16.68 5.65
CA GLU A 496 2.38 17.09 6.68
C GLU A 496 2.39 18.61 6.91
N LEU A 497 3.57 19.20 7.12
CA LEU A 497 3.71 20.64 7.30
C LEU A 497 3.24 21.43 6.08
N SER A 498 3.53 20.94 4.87
CA SER A 498 3.05 21.57 3.64
C SER A 498 1.52 21.54 3.55
N ASP A 499 0.88 20.44 3.95
CA ASP A 499 -0.58 20.30 3.94
C ASP A 499 -1.25 21.23 4.96
N LEU A 500 -0.66 21.36 6.16
CA LEU A 500 -1.11 22.33 7.17
C LEU A 500 -1.01 23.76 6.64
N ALA A 501 0.10 24.12 6.00
CA ALA A 501 0.29 25.43 5.40
C ALA A 501 -0.72 25.73 4.28
N TRP A 502 -0.95 24.79 3.37
CA TRP A 502 -1.95 24.94 2.30
C TRP A 502 -3.39 24.98 2.82
N THR A 503 -3.67 24.30 3.93
CA THR A 503 -4.98 24.36 4.58
C THR A 503 -5.20 25.72 5.21
N ALA A 504 -4.21 26.25 5.94
CA ALA A 504 -4.26 27.59 6.52
C ALA A 504 -4.40 28.67 5.44
N TYR A 505 -3.65 28.59 4.34
CA TYR A 505 -3.74 29.52 3.20
C TYR A 505 -5.11 29.50 2.52
N ARG A 506 -5.79 28.35 2.46
CA ARG A 506 -7.15 28.26 1.90
C ARG A 506 -8.25 28.77 2.84
N GLN A 507 -7.92 28.95 4.13
CA GLN A 507 -8.84 29.46 5.15
C GLN A 507 -8.65 30.95 5.43
N SER A 508 -7.51 31.53 5.08
CA SER A 508 -7.27 32.97 4.99
C SER A 508 -7.86 33.55 3.71
#